data_AF-A0A382QH26-F1
#
_entry.id   AF-A0A382QH26-F1
#
_cell.length_a   1.000
_cell.length_b   1.000
_cell.length_c   1.000
_cell.angle_alpha   90.00
_cell.angle_beta   90.00
_cell.angle_gamma   90.00
#
_symmetry.space_group_name_H-M   'P 1'
#
loop_
_entity.id
_entity.type
_entity.pdbx_description
1 polymer ?
#
loop_
_entity_poly.entity_id
_entity_poly.type
_entity_poly.pdbx_seq_one_letter_code
_entity_poly.pdbx_strand_id
1 'polypeptide(L)'
;MSRREFLRNISATTMTGGLLGANRLANANQTNEPTIGYFQAPEDPLVSRLDRPWEMTEQEWTKIIGHVRPGRPLKPKRWPNDSQFAVALSFDCDHEAGALASGNFAPGRLAWGERGRRVGVPRILEVLRRHDVPATFYIPAVVALIDPEETRRIVG
;
A
#
# COMPACT_ATOMS: atom_id res chain seq x y z
N MET A 1 -24.52 23.06 14.29
CA MET A 1 -23.96 22.79 12.96
C MET A 1 -24.61 21.53 12.41
N SER A 2 -25.23 21.61 11.24
CA SER A 2 -25.91 20.46 10.64
C SER A 2 -24.92 19.49 9.98
N ARG A 3 -25.27 18.21 9.91
CA ARG A 3 -24.46 17.15 9.27
C ARG A 3 -24.09 17.48 7.81
N ARG A 4 -24.95 18.25 7.12
CA ARG A 4 -24.75 18.71 5.75
C ARG A 4 -23.71 19.85 5.66
N GLU A 5 -23.68 20.74 6.65
CA GLU A 5 -22.67 21.81 6.74
C GLU A 5 -21.28 21.25 7.09
N PHE A 6 -21.21 20.22 7.94
CA PHE A 6 -19.96 19.55 8.27
C PHE A 6 -19.27 18.93 7.04
N LEU A 7 -20.02 18.21 6.19
CA LEU A 7 -19.50 17.61 4.96
C LEU A 7 -19.10 18.65 3.91
N ARG A 8 -19.85 19.75 3.78
CA ARG A 8 -19.48 20.88 2.91
C ARG A 8 -18.15 21.52 3.35
N ASN A 9 -17.94 21.68 4.66
CA ASN A 9 -16.72 22.30 5.18
C ASN A 9 -15.48 21.41 5.01
N ILE A 10 -15.61 20.08 5.10
CA ILE A 10 -14.50 19.16 4.79
C ILE A 10 -14.11 19.25 3.31
N SER A 11 -15.08 19.24 2.38
CA SER A 11 -14.80 19.41 0.95
C SER A 11 -14.13 20.75 0.63
N ALA A 12 -14.59 21.84 1.24
CA ALA A 12 -13.99 23.17 1.05
C ALA A 12 -12.56 23.25 1.59
N THR A 13 -12.30 22.63 2.74
CA THR A 13 -10.95 22.60 3.36
C THR A 13 -9.98 21.76 2.53
N THR A 14 -10.44 20.66 1.95
CA THR A 14 -9.62 19.77 1.10
C THR A 14 -9.26 20.40 -0.26
N MET A 15 -10.10 21.32 -0.77
CA MET A 15 -9.86 22.04 -2.03
C MET A 15 -8.82 23.17 -1.92
N THR A 16 -8.40 23.54 -0.71
CA THR A 16 -7.50 24.71 -0.50
C THR A 16 -6.12 24.31 0.05
N GLY A 17 -5.89 23.02 0.34
CA GLY A 17 -4.58 22.54 0.79
C GLY A 17 -4.41 21.04 0.61
N GLY A 18 -3.66 20.64 -0.43
CA GLY A 18 -3.11 19.29 -0.55
C GLY A 18 -3.67 18.46 -1.71
N LEU A 19 -2.89 18.38 -2.79
CA LEU A 19 -2.76 17.21 -3.68
C LEU A 19 -4.03 16.56 -4.28
N LEU A 20 -5.13 17.29 -4.48
CA LEU A 20 -6.29 16.79 -5.25
C LEU A 20 -6.47 17.50 -6.61
N GLY A 21 -5.36 17.88 -7.25
CA GLY A 21 -5.33 18.42 -8.62
C GLY A 21 -4.90 17.42 -9.70
N ALA A 22 -4.48 16.19 -9.34
CA ALA A 22 -3.78 15.29 -10.27
C ALA A 22 -4.66 14.23 -10.95
N ASN A 23 -6.00 14.31 -10.87
CA ASN A 23 -6.87 13.29 -11.48
C ASN A 23 -7.83 13.78 -12.57
N ARG A 24 -7.82 15.08 -12.92
CA ARG A 24 -8.68 15.60 -14.00
C ARG A 24 -8.04 15.66 -15.39
N LEU A 25 -6.73 15.41 -15.51
CA LEU A 25 -6.05 15.34 -16.82
C LEU A 25 -5.63 13.92 -17.24
N ALA A 26 -5.78 12.92 -16.37
CA ALA A 26 -5.51 11.52 -16.72
C ALA A 26 -6.72 10.78 -17.34
N ASN A 27 -7.94 11.29 -17.15
CA ASN A 27 -9.17 10.57 -17.49
C ASN A 27 -9.81 10.92 -18.84
N ALA A 28 -9.22 11.79 -19.65
CA ALA A 28 -9.82 12.15 -20.94
C ALA A 28 -9.47 11.18 -22.08
N ASN A 29 -8.49 10.28 -21.91
CA ASN A 29 -7.97 9.43 -23.00
C ASN A 29 -7.52 8.03 -22.53
N GLN A 30 -8.32 7.29 -21.76
CA GLN A 30 -8.04 5.86 -21.52
C GLN A 30 -9.25 4.98 -21.79
N THR A 31 -9.19 4.40 -22.98
CA THR A 31 -9.93 3.25 -23.47
C THR A 31 -9.58 1.99 -22.66
N ASN A 32 -10.62 1.23 -22.29
CA ASN A 32 -10.66 -0.18 -21.87
C ASN A 32 -9.48 -0.75 -21.02
N GLU A 33 -9.76 -0.92 -19.71
CA GLU A 33 -9.09 -1.74 -18.67
C GLU A 33 -7.84 -1.19 -17.94
N PRO A 34 -7.52 -1.71 -16.73
CA PRO A 34 -8.30 -1.68 -15.50
C PRO A 34 -7.66 -0.66 -14.53
N THR A 35 -8.48 0.22 -13.94
CA THR A 35 -7.99 1.24 -13.03
C THR A 35 -7.51 0.59 -11.73
N ILE A 36 -6.20 0.56 -11.52
CA ILE A 36 -5.60 0.30 -10.21
C ILE A 36 -6.13 1.39 -9.27
N GLY A 37 -7.07 1.06 -8.39
CA GLY A 37 -7.57 2.00 -7.39
C GLY A 37 -8.96 1.72 -6.81
N TYR A 38 -9.78 0.89 -7.45
CA TYR A 38 -11.04 0.40 -6.85
C TYR A 38 -11.25 -1.07 -7.24
N PHE A 39 -11.61 -1.91 -6.27
CA PHE A 39 -12.17 -3.24 -6.53
C PHE A 39 -13.45 -3.05 -7.34
N GLN A 40 -13.34 -3.08 -8.67
CA GLN A 40 -14.37 -2.66 -9.63
C GLN A 40 -14.78 -1.19 -9.50
N ALA A 41 -15.10 -0.54 -10.62
CA ALA A 41 -15.75 0.77 -10.57
C ALA A 41 -17.09 0.58 -9.80
N PRO A 42 -17.43 1.47 -8.84
CA PRO A 42 -18.70 1.37 -8.14
C PRO A 42 -19.87 1.31 -9.16
N GLU A 43 -20.98 0.69 -8.81
CA GLU A 43 -22.18 0.73 -9.65
C GLU A 43 -23.00 2.01 -9.36
N ASP A 44 -23.90 2.38 -10.28
CA ASP A 44 -24.89 3.46 -10.07
C ASP A 44 -25.69 3.20 -8.76
N PRO A 45 -25.92 4.20 -7.88
CA PRO A 45 -25.75 5.65 -8.06
C PRO A 45 -24.45 6.25 -7.51
N LEU A 46 -23.47 5.43 -7.15
CA LEU A 46 -22.23 5.94 -6.53
C LEU A 46 -21.34 6.67 -7.54
N VAL A 47 -21.27 6.17 -8.79
CA VAL A 47 -20.45 6.77 -9.87
C VAL A 47 -20.91 8.18 -10.22
N SER A 48 -22.22 8.44 -10.23
CA SER A 48 -22.80 9.73 -10.63
C SER A 48 -22.63 10.85 -9.59
N ARG A 49 -22.05 10.53 -8.42
CA ARG A 49 -21.87 11.45 -7.30
C ARG A 49 -20.43 11.52 -6.76
N LEU A 50 -19.45 10.90 -7.43
CA LEU A 50 -18.04 10.96 -7.03
C LEU A 50 -17.48 12.40 -7.02
N ASP A 51 -18.01 13.27 -7.90
CA ASP A 51 -17.63 14.69 -7.99
C ASP A 51 -18.42 15.61 -7.04
N ARG A 52 -19.48 15.08 -6.40
CA ARG A 52 -20.35 15.79 -5.45
C ARG A 52 -20.55 14.96 -4.18
N PRO A 53 -19.47 14.61 -3.44
CA PRO A 53 -19.55 13.74 -2.27
C PRO A 53 -20.47 14.27 -1.16
N TRP A 54 -20.77 15.57 -1.13
CA TRP A 54 -21.71 16.18 -0.19
C TRP A 54 -23.19 15.85 -0.46
N GLU A 55 -23.51 15.25 -1.61
CA GLU A 55 -24.85 14.75 -1.94
C GLU A 55 -25.05 13.28 -1.54
N MET A 56 -23.98 12.57 -1.13
CA MET A 56 -24.08 11.19 -0.68
C MET A 56 -24.85 11.05 0.62
N THR A 57 -25.72 10.04 0.68
CA THR A 57 -26.45 9.59 1.86
C THR A 57 -25.54 8.82 2.82
N GLU A 58 -25.96 8.72 4.08
CA GLU A 58 -25.27 7.90 5.10
C GLU A 58 -25.01 6.47 4.68
N GLN A 59 -26.01 5.85 4.04
CA GLN A 59 -25.94 4.47 3.60
C GLN A 59 -24.89 4.28 2.51
N GLU A 60 -24.76 5.23 1.59
CA GLU A 60 -23.81 5.20 0.48
C GLU A 60 -22.35 5.23 0.98
N TRP A 61 -21.97 6.21 1.81
CA TRP A 61 -20.59 6.24 2.32
C TRP A 61 -20.31 5.15 3.34
N THR A 62 -21.30 4.70 4.12
CA THR A 62 -21.14 3.53 5.00
C THR A 62 -20.87 2.27 4.21
N LYS A 63 -21.57 2.05 3.08
CA LYS A 63 -21.33 0.91 2.19
C LYS A 63 -19.93 0.95 1.59
N ILE A 64 -19.51 2.10 1.06
CA ILE A 64 -18.16 2.31 0.51
C ILE A 64 -17.08 1.97 1.55
N ILE A 65 -17.19 2.56 2.75
CA ILE A 65 -16.23 2.31 3.84
C ILE A 65 -16.29 0.84 4.26
N GLY A 66 -17.46 0.20 4.22
CA GLY A 66 -17.66 -1.21 4.53
C GLY A 66 -16.81 -2.15 3.67
N HIS A 67 -16.52 -1.80 2.41
CA HIS A 67 -15.67 -2.61 1.52
C HIS A 67 -14.19 -2.60 1.91
N VAL A 68 -13.72 -1.53 2.57
CA VAL A 68 -12.31 -1.37 2.99
C VAL A 68 -12.12 -1.53 4.49
N ARG A 69 -13.22 -1.65 5.25
CA ARG A 69 -13.17 -1.78 6.70
C ARG A 69 -12.44 -3.08 7.06
N PRO A 70 -11.43 -3.04 7.95
CA PRO A 70 -10.81 -4.27 8.42
C PRO A 70 -11.87 -5.15 9.07
N GLY A 71 -11.79 -6.46 8.81
CA GLY A 71 -12.69 -7.45 9.38
C GLY A 71 -12.53 -7.62 10.90
N ARG A 72 -13.03 -8.74 11.42
CA ARG A 72 -12.87 -9.10 12.83
C ARG A 72 -11.39 -9.04 13.24
N PRO A 73 -11.04 -8.42 14.37
CA PRO A 73 -9.67 -8.47 14.90
C PRO A 73 -9.23 -9.92 15.16
N LEU A 74 -8.09 -10.32 14.59
CA LEU A 74 -7.48 -11.63 14.79
C LEU A 74 -6.46 -11.64 15.94
N LYS A 75 -6.67 -10.79 16.96
CA LYS A 75 -5.80 -10.75 18.13
C LYS A 75 -6.11 -11.93 19.07
N PRO A 76 -5.10 -12.68 19.53
CA PRO A 76 -5.33 -13.73 20.50
C PRO A 76 -5.72 -13.12 21.86
N LYS A 77 -6.38 -13.89 22.72
CA LYS A 77 -6.70 -13.44 24.09
C LYS A 77 -5.43 -13.24 24.93
N ARG A 78 -4.38 -14.02 24.67
CA ARG A 78 -3.06 -13.95 25.28
C ARG A 78 -2.00 -14.31 24.24
N TRP A 79 -0.84 -13.68 24.30
CA TRP A 79 0.31 -14.10 23.50
C TRP A 79 0.94 -15.35 24.11
N PRO A 80 1.71 -16.12 23.30
CA PRO A 80 2.49 -17.23 23.82
C PRO A 80 3.36 -16.82 25.01
N ASN A 81 3.57 -17.76 25.94
CA ASN A 81 4.39 -17.57 27.14
C ASN A 81 3.95 -16.39 28.04
N ASP A 82 2.64 -16.07 28.04
CA ASP A 82 2.05 -14.95 28.78
C ASP A 82 2.71 -13.57 28.48
N SER A 83 3.26 -13.43 27.27
CA SER A 83 3.89 -12.18 26.84
C SER A 83 2.87 -11.03 26.77
N GLN A 84 3.30 -9.81 27.10
CA GLN A 84 2.42 -8.63 27.07
C GLN A 84 2.13 -8.13 25.65
N PHE A 85 3.08 -8.33 24.74
CA PHE A 85 2.99 -7.94 23.34
C PHE A 85 3.83 -8.88 22.47
N ALA A 86 3.62 -8.80 21.16
CA ALA A 86 4.45 -9.44 20.15
C ALA A 86 5.09 -8.37 19.27
N VAL A 87 6.32 -8.62 18.83
CA VAL A 87 7.02 -7.80 17.82
C VAL A 87 7.34 -8.71 16.65
N ALA A 88 7.00 -8.27 15.44
CA ALA A 88 7.37 -8.93 14.21
C ALA A 88 8.25 -7.97 13.41
N LEU A 89 9.47 -8.39 13.10
CA LEU A 89 10.32 -7.69 12.14
C LEU A 89 10.08 -8.30 10.77
N SER A 90 9.72 -7.46 9.82
CA SER A 90 9.58 -7.84 8.42
C SER A 90 10.31 -6.88 7.50
N PHE A 91 10.81 -7.41 6.39
CA PHE A 91 11.54 -6.66 5.38
C PHE A 91 10.98 -6.94 4.00
N ASP A 92 10.71 -5.87 3.25
CA ASP A 92 10.29 -5.96 1.86
C ASP A 92 11.52 -5.83 0.97
N CYS A 93 11.88 -6.92 0.29
CA CYS A 93 13.00 -6.99 -0.64
C CYS A 93 12.52 -6.67 -2.05
N ASP A 94 11.91 -5.49 -2.25
CA ASP A 94 11.32 -5.13 -3.54
C ASP A 94 12.36 -4.71 -4.59
N HIS A 95 13.49 -4.16 -4.14
CA HIS A 95 14.58 -3.64 -4.98
C HIS A 95 14.08 -2.83 -6.19
N GLU A 96 14.37 -3.28 -7.41
CA GLU A 96 13.96 -2.67 -8.67
C GLU A 96 12.51 -2.98 -9.08
N ALA A 97 11.78 -3.87 -8.40
CA ALA A 97 10.46 -4.34 -8.83
C ALA A 97 9.45 -3.21 -9.06
N GLY A 98 9.38 -2.24 -8.13
CA GLY A 98 8.48 -1.10 -8.27
C GLY A 98 8.86 -0.16 -9.44
N ALA A 99 10.15 -0.03 -9.74
CA ALA A 99 10.63 0.76 -10.87
C ALA A 99 10.32 0.06 -12.20
N LEU A 100 10.56 -1.25 -12.28
CA LEU A 100 10.19 -2.08 -13.43
C LEU A 100 8.68 -2.06 -13.68
N ALA A 101 7.87 -2.23 -12.63
CA ALA A 101 6.41 -2.24 -12.73
C ALA A 101 5.82 -0.90 -13.20
N SER A 102 6.49 0.22 -12.92
CA SER A 102 6.08 1.55 -13.35
C SER A 102 6.72 2.00 -14.67
N GLY A 103 7.51 1.14 -15.33
CA GLY A 103 8.22 1.49 -16.57
C GLY A 103 9.37 2.49 -16.39
N ASN A 104 9.84 2.68 -15.15
CA ASN A 104 10.95 3.58 -14.86
C ASN A 104 12.29 2.84 -14.95
N PHE A 105 12.93 2.96 -16.11
CA PHE A 105 14.22 2.33 -16.41
C PHE A 105 15.42 3.26 -16.20
N ALA A 106 15.25 4.37 -15.48
CA ALA A 106 16.35 5.29 -15.22
C ALA A 106 17.48 4.57 -14.45
N PRO A 107 18.74 4.58 -14.94
CA PRO A 107 19.83 3.84 -14.32
C PRO A 107 20.02 4.17 -12.83
N GLY A 108 19.87 5.44 -12.46
CA GLY A 108 19.96 5.87 -11.05
C GLY A 108 18.88 5.25 -10.18
N ARG A 109 17.66 5.07 -10.69
CA ARG A 109 16.55 4.46 -9.93
C ARG A 109 16.75 2.96 -9.77
N LEU A 110 17.17 2.28 -10.84
CA LEU A 110 17.48 0.84 -10.79
C LEU A 110 18.68 0.56 -9.87
N ALA A 111 19.69 1.43 -9.88
CA ALA A 111 20.86 1.32 -8.99
C ALA A 111 20.49 1.41 -7.49
N TRP A 112 19.36 2.04 -7.12
CA TRP A 112 18.88 2.02 -5.74
C TRP A 112 18.41 0.61 -5.33
N GLY A 113 17.74 -0.11 -6.23
CA GLY A 113 17.38 -1.51 -6.03
C GLY A 113 18.61 -2.40 -5.82
N GLU A 114 19.60 -2.26 -6.70
CA GLU A 114 20.89 -2.95 -6.59
C GLU A 114 21.60 -2.69 -5.25
N ARG A 115 21.53 -1.46 -4.73
CA ARG A 115 22.10 -1.13 -3.42
C ARG A 115 21.38 -1.88 -2.29
N GLY A 116 20.06 -1.98 -2.35
CA GLY A 116 19.26 -2.75 -1.40
C GLY A 116 19.69 -4.21 -1.36
N ARG A 117 19.74 -4.85 -2.54
CA ARG A 117 20.13 -6.25 -2.71
C ARG A 117 21.57 -6.54 -2.27
N ARG A 118 22.53 -5.73 -2.72
CA ARG A 118 23.97 -6.01 -2.54
C ARG A 118 24.53 -5.56 -1.20
N VAL A 119 23.90 -4.58 -0.56
CA VAL A 119 24.44 -3.96 0.68
C VAL A 119 23.42 -3.95 1.81
N GLY A 120 22.16 -3.62 1.51
CA GLY A 120 21.10 -3.55 2.53
C GLY A 120 20.81 -4.91 3.16
N VAL A 121 20.39 -5.87 2.36
CA VAL A 121 19.99 -7.21 2.82
C VAL A 121 21.12 -7.91 3.59
N PRO A 122 22.37 -8.00 3.10
CA PRO A 122 23.45 -8.63 3.87
C PRO A 122 23.70 -7.97 5.24
N ARG A 123 23.58 -6.65 5.35
CA ARG A 123 23.76 -5.93 6.62
C ARG A 123 22.63 -6.21 7.60
N ILE A 124 21.39 -6.29 7.10
CA ILE A 124 20.21 -6.63 7.92
C ILE A 124 20.37 -8.05 8.47
N LEU A 125 20.68 -9.03 7.60
CA LEU A 125 20.90 -10.42 8.00
C LEU A 125 22.00 -10.55 9.06
N GLU A 126 23.10 -9.82 8.91
CA GLU A 126 24.18 -9.82 9.90
C GLU A 126 23.74 -9.29 11.27
N VAL A 127 22.90 -8.24 11.32
CA VAL A 127 22.36 -7.71 12.58
C VAL A 127 21.39 -8.69 13.22
N LEU A 128 20.47 -9.25 12.44
CA LEU A 128 19.50 -10.24 12.94
C LEU A 128 20.22 -11.46 13.52
N ARG A 129 21.22 -11.98 12.80
CA ARG A 129 22.07 -13.10 13.25
C ARG A 129 22.82 -12.78 14.54
N ARG A 130 23.35 -11.57 14.69
CA ARG A 130 24.07 -11.14 15.90
C ARG A 130 23.19 -11.16 17.15
N HIS A 131 21.90 -10.88 16.98
CA HIS A 131 20.94 -10.79 18.08
C HIS A 131 20.03 -12.02 18.20
N ASP A 132 20.25 -13.05 17.38
CA ASP A 132 19.42 -14.26 17.31
C ASP A 132 17.91 -13.93 17.14
N VAL A 133 17.60 -12.95 16.29
CA VAL A 133 16.24 -12.47 16.06
C VAL A 133 15.67 -13.04 14.77
N PRO A 134 14.56 -13.79 14.81
CA PRO A 134 13.87 -14.22 13.61
C PRO A 134 13.16 -13.04 12.93
N ALA A 135 13.12 -13.06 11.60
CA ALA A 135 12.41 -12.07 10.80
C ALA A 135 11.78 -12.70 9.56
N THR A 136 10.79 -12.02 8.99
CA THR A 136 10.12 -12.43 7.75
C THR A 136 10.57 -11.54 6.60
N PHE A 137 10.87 -12.14 5.45
CA PHE A 137 11.24 -11.41 4.24
C PHE A 137 10.17 -11.61 3.16
N TYR A 138 9.62 -10.51 2.66
CA TYR A 138 8.70 -10.50 1.53
C TYR A 138 9.48 -10.23 0.26
N ILE A 139 9.47 -11.19 -0.67
CA ILE A 139 10.27 -11.15 -1.89
C ILE A 139 9.34 -11.30 -3.08
N PRO A 140 9.20 -10.26 -3.95
CA PRO A 140 8.48 -10.41 -5.20
C PRO A 140 9.08 -11.52 -6.07
N ALA A 141 8.24 -12.29 -6.76
CA ALA A 141 8.72 -13.40 -7.60
C ALA A 141 9.75 -12.95 -8.65
N VAL A 142 9.54 -11.78 -9.27
CA VAL A 142 10.50 -11.20 -10.23
C VAL A 142 11.87 -10.92 -9.61
N VAL A 143 11.89 -10.48 -8.35
CA VAL A 143 13.14 -10.21 -7.62
C VAL A 143 13.93 -11.49 -7.36
N ALA A 144 13.23 -12.55 -6.97
CA ALA A 144 13.82 -13.87 -6.74
C ALA A 144 14.35 -14.51 -8.04
N LEU A 145 13.74 -14.20 -9.19
CA LEU A 145 14.23 -14.62 -10.50
C LEU A 145 15.49 -13.87 -10.92
N ILE A 146 15.61 -12.58 -10.58
CA ILE A 146 16.75 -11.74 -10.96
C ILE A 146 18.03 -12.15 -10.20
N ASP A 147 17.94 -12.38 -8.89
CA ASP A 147 19.06 -12.93 -8.09
C ASP A 147 18.55 -14.00 -7.12
N PRO A 148 18.54 -15.27 -7.58
CA PRO A 148 18.17 -16.39 -6.73
C PRO A 148 19.11 -16.59 -5.52
N GLU A 149 20.36 -16.09 -5.59
CA GLU A 149 21.31 -16.24 -4.48
C GLU A 149 20.92 -15.39 -3.28
N GLU A 150 20.24 -14.26 -3.46
CA GLU A 150 19.73 -13.48 -2.34
C GLU A 150 18.70 -14.27 -1.55
N THR A 151 17.74 -14.91 -2.22
CA THR A 151 16.73 -15.74 -1.55
C THR A 151 17.39 -16.90 -0.80
N ARG A 152 18.40 -17.56 -1.39
CA ARG A 152 19.17 -18.61 -0.68
C ARG A 152 19.88 -18.06 0.56
N ARG A 153 20.52 -16.89 0.45
CA ARG A 153 21.16 -16.22 1.59
C ARG A 153 20.19 -15.88 2.72
N ILE A 154 18.94 -15.54 2.40
CA ILE A 154 17.90 -15.21 3.38
C ILE A 154 17.41 -16.46 4.12
N VAL A 155 17.23 -17.58 3.41
CA VAL A 155 16.72 -18.83 4.02
C VAL A 155 17.76 -19.50 4.91
N GLY A 156 19.06 -19.35 4.59
CA GLY A 156 20.16 -19.96 5.33
C GLY A 156 20.53 -21.35 4.84
#